data_AF-A0A2S8R6I1-F1
#
_entry.id   AF-A0A2S8R6I1-F1
#
_cell.length_a   1.000
_cell.length_b   1.000
_cell.length_c   1.000
_cell.angle_alpha   90.00
_cell.angle_beta   90.00
_cell.angle_gamma   90.00
#
_symmetry.space_group_name_H-M   'P 1'
#
loop_
_entity.id
_entity.type
_entity.pdbx_description
1 polymer ?
#
loop_
_entity_poly.entity_id
_entity_poly.type
_entity_poly.pdbx_seq_one_letter_code
_entity_poly.pdbx_strand_id
1 'polypeptide(L)'
;MSRRKLEVSGKINTYEELEASYRDCKDAKLRTRMLAVLQTWDGKPSLETAKDIRMSATNIRKWVHRYNEYGIAGLIDTRHSNRKSYLSPEQKQAVIEALQKSPRECGFNKSNWTMPLLKRWINKQWGINYKASRLYKLVHKFGFTLQRPKKQSRNANKEKQEQFKKELQELLVNLDDDTVILYEDEAIFTDEPTTTLKWSRKGKQPIVPTDSCDSRERIVIFGAVDPVKGKVHTKTSEAANSDSFKDFLK
;
A
#
# COMPACT_ATOMS: atom_id res chain seq x y z
N MET A 1 55.96 -9.01 -28.34
CA MET A 1 54.76 -9.85 -28.59
C MET A 1 53.62 -8.96 -29.07
N SER A 2 53.29 -9.03 -30.38
CA SER A 2 52.16 -8.29 -30.95
C SER A 2 50.85 -8.83 -30.36
N ARG A 3 50.09 -7.98 -29.67
CA ARG A 3 48.78 -8.36 -29.12
C ARG A 3 47.83 -8.54 -30.30
N ARG A 4 47.23 -9.73 -30.45
CA ARG A 4 46.21 -10.00 -31.49
C ARG A 4 45.12 -8.93 -31.44
N LYS A 5 44.71 -8.47 -32.62
CA LYS A 5 43.62 -7.50 -32.79
C LYS A 5 42.35 -8.10 -32.18
N LEU A 6 41.60 -7.29 -31.44
CA LEU A 6 40.32 -7.68 -30.89
C LEU A 6 39.30 -7.62 -32.03
N GLU A 7 38.68 -8.76 -32.36
CA GLU A 7 37.72 -8.88 -33.45
C GLU A 7 36.31 -9.09 -32.89
N VAL A 8 35.33 -8.44 -33.51
CA VAL A 8 33.91 -8.62 -33.18
C VAL A 8 33.35 -9.70 -34.09
N SER A 9 32.65 -10.68 -33.50
CA SER A 9 32.04 -11.79 -34.24
C SER A 9 30.61 -11.44 -34.63
N GLY A 10 30.32 -11.45 -35.93
CA GLY A 10 28.95 -11.30 -36.45
C GLY A 10 28.11 -12.59 -36.44
N LYS A 11 28.46 -13.59 -35.61
CA LYS A 11 27.79 -14.90 -35.60
C LYS A 11 26.42 -14.89 -34.92
N ILE A 12 26.22 -14.02 -33.92
CA ILE A 12 25.00 -14.00 -33.10
C ILE A 12 24.08 -12.84 -33.51
N ASN A 13 24.66 -11.68 -33.80
CA ASN A 13 23.95 -10.50 -34.29
C ASN A 13 24.78 -9.86 -35.40
N THR A 14 24.12 -9.31 -36.43
CA THR A 14 24.80 -8.58 -37.51
C THR A 14 25.16 -7.15 -37.09
N TYR A 15 25.95 -6.48 -37.92
CA TYR A 15 26.31 -5.08 -37.68
C TYR A 15 25.06 -4.17 -37.68
N GLU A 16 24.17 -4.39 -38.65
CA GLU A 16 22.94 -3.61 -38.82
C GLU A 16 21.98 -3.80 -37.63
N GLU A 17 21.87 -5.02 -37.10
CA GLU A 17 21.07 -5.31 -35.91
C GLU A 17 21.60 -4.59 -34.67
N LEU A 18 22.93 -4.58 -34.49
CA LEU A 18 23.57 -3.85 -33.39
C LEU A 18 23.39 -2.34 -33.55
N GLU A 19 23.51 -1.81 -34.76
CA GLU A 19 23.31 -0.39 -35.05
C GLU A 19 21.86 0.05 -34.82
N ALA A 20 20.89 -0.74 -35.30
CA ALA A 20 19.47 -0.49 -35.05
C ALA A 20 19.17 -0.50 -33.54
N SER A 21 19.67 -1.50 -32.81
CA SER A 21 19.52 -1.59 -31.36
C SER A 21 20.17 -0.40 -30.64
N TYR A 22 21.33 0.07 -31.09
CA TYR A 22 21.99 1.26 -30.56
C TYR A 22 21.17 2.54 -30.77
N ARG A 23 20.50 2.70 -31.91
CA ARG A 23 19.65 3.86 -32.23
C ARG A 23 18.38 3.88 -31.37
N ASP A 24 17.77 2.71 -31.14
CA ASP A 24 16.53 2.59 -30.37
C ASP A 24 16.74 2.51 -28.84
N CYS A 25 17.97 2.28 -28.38
CA CYS A 25 18.26 2.08 -26.97
C CYS A 25 18.13 3.39 -26.16
N LYS A 26 17.18 3.40 -25.21
CA LYS A 26 16.99 4.49 -24.25
C LYS A 26 17.94 4.42 -23.03
N ASP A 27 18.47 3.25 -22.70
CA ASP A 27 19.42 3.10 -21.59
C ASP A 27 20.81 3.58 -22.01
N ALA A 28 21.21 4.74 -21.50
CA ALA A 28 22.51 5.35 -21.78
C ALA A 28 23.69 4.39 -21.53
N LYS A 29 23.64 3.56 -20.48
CA LYS A 29 24.76 2.64 -20.17
C LYS A 29 24.85 1.49 -21.16
N LEU A 30 23.71 0.95 -21.59
CA LEU A 30 23.66 -0.12 -22.59
C LEU A 30 24.09 0.43 -23.95
N ARG A 31 23.61 1.62 -24.31
CA ARG A 31 23.97 2.33 -25.53
C ARG A 31 25.47 2.62 -25.63
N THR A 32 26.12 3.03 -24.53
CA THR A 32 27.59 3.19 -24.48
C THR A 32 28.34 1.88 -24.73
N ARG A 33 27.83 0.75 -24.22
CA ARG A 33 28.43 -0.58 -24.44
C ARG A 33 28.28 -1.01 -25.90
N MET A 34 27.12 -0.76 -26.52
CA MET A 34 26.88 -1.03 -27.93
C MET A 34 27.81 -0.18 -28.81
N LEU A 35 27.98 1.11 -28.50
CA LEU A 35 28.90 2.00 -29.22
C LEU A 35 30.35 1.51 -29.17
N ALA A 36 30.78 0.97 -28.02
CA ALA A 36 32.11 0.38 -27.90
C ALA A 36 32.32 -0.83 -28.81
N VAL A 37 31.28 -1.66 -28.97
CA VAL A 37 31.33 -2.81 -29.87
C VAL A 37 31.32 -2.35 -31.32
N LEU A 38 30.45 -1.40 -31.70
CA LEU A 38 30.41 -0.82 -33.06
C LEU A 38 31.77 -0.24 -33.45
N GLN A 39 32.37 0.61 -32.62
CA GLN A 39 33.70 1.18 -32.90
C GLN A 39 34.79 0.11 -33.04
N THR A 40 34.72 -0.97 -32.27
CA THR A 40 35.67 -2.09 -32.41
C THR A 40 35.41 -2.87 -33.70
N TRP A 41 34.15 -3.00 -34.10
CA TRP A 41 33.73 -3.62 -35.37
C TRP A 41 34.23 -2.82 -36.58
N ASP A 42 34.17 -1.49 -36.49
CA ASP A 42 34.74 -0.55 -37.48
C ASP A 42 36.28 -0.62 -37.55
N GLY A 43 36.90 -1.48 -36.75
CA GLY A 43 38.32 -1.77 -36.77
C GLY A 43 39.16 -0.89 -35.84
N LYS A 44 38.55 0.00 -35.04
CA LYS A 44 39.29 0.79 -34.05
C LYS A 44 39.88 -0.10 -32.95
N PRO A 45 41.12 0.14 -32.52
CA PRO A 45 41.73 -0.62 -31.45
C PRO A 45 41.09 -0.29 -30.09
N SER A 46 41.01 -1.28 -29.21
CA SER A 46 40.43 -1.15 -27.85
C SER A 46 40.94 0.03 -27.02
N LEU A 47 42.16 0.52 -27.26
CA LEU A 47 42.74 1.68 -26.58
C LEU A 47 42.19 3.01 -27.10
N GLU A 48 41.87 3.10 -28.39
CA GLU A 48 41.30 4.28 -29.01
C GLU A 48 39.81 4.39 -28.70
N THR A 49 39.06 3.30 -28.86
CA THR A 49 37.68 3.18 -28.39
C THR A 49 37.52 3.54 -26.90
N ALA A 50 38.48 3.12 -26.08
CA ALA A 50 38.51 3.48 -24.65
C ALA A 50 38.68 4.99 -24.41
N LYS A 51 39.48 5.68 -25.23
CA LYS A 51 39.65 7.13 -25.15
C LYS A 51 38.39 7.86 -25.58
N ASP A 52 37.79 7.45 -26.70
CA ASP A 52 36.55 8.02 -27.24
C ASP A 52 35.40 7.92 -26.23
N ILE A 53 35.29 6.77 -25.55
CA ILE A 53 34.21 6.46 -24.63
C ILE A 53 34.56 6.82 -23.17
N ARG A 54 35.77 7.34 -22.91
CA ARG A 54 36.29 7.69 -21.56
C ARG A 54 36.20 6.52 -20.56
N MET A 55 36.49 5.31 -21.01
CA MET A 55 36.47 4.10 -20.17
C MET A 55 37.77 3.29 -20.27
N SER A 56 37.97 2.31 -19.39
CA SER A 56 39.16 1.47 -19.45
C SER A 56 39.13 0.53 -20.67
N ALA A 57 40.27 0.35 -21.34
CA ALA A 57 40.40 -0.63 -22.44
C ALA A 57 40.09 -2.07 -22.00
N THR A 58 40.25 -2.37 -20.71
CA THR A 58 39.83 -3.64 -20.11
C THR A 58 38.31 -3.82 -20.16
N ASN A 59 37.53 -2.77 -19.90
CA ASN A 59 36.07 -2.84 -20.01
C ASN A 59 35.62 -3.01 -21.46
N ILE A 60 36.26 -2.30 -22.41
CA ILE A 60 35.98 -2.46 -23.85
C ILE A 60 36.18 -3.92 -24.27
N ARG A 61 37.33 -4.52 -23.92
CA ARG A 61 37.61 -5.94 -24.20
C ARG A 61 36.57 -6.86 -23.57
N LYS A 62 36.21 -6.64 -22.30
CA LYS A 62 35.17 -7.43 -21.62
C LYS A 62 33.83 -7.36 -22.33
N TRP A 63 33.43 -6.20 -22.81
CA TRP A 63 32.17 -6.02 -23.52
C TRP A 63 32.18 -6.72 -24.88
N VAL A 64 33.26 -6.59 -25.64
CA VAL A 64 33.41 -7.28 -26.93
C VAL A 64 33.43 -8.80 -26.75
N HIS A 65 34.14 -9.33 -25.75
CA HIS A 65 34.11 -10.77 -25.47
C HIS A 65 32.70 -11.26 -25.10
N ARG A 66 31.99 -10.54 -24.22
CA ARG A 66 30.60 -10.88 -23.86
C ARG A 66 29.65 -10.76 -25.04
N TYR A 67 29.87 -9.80 -25.93
CA TYR A 67 29.12 -9.65 -27.17
C TYR A 67 29.37 -10.83 -28.12
N ASN A 68 30.63 -11.23 -28.31
CA ASN A 68 30.96 -12.37 -29.16
C ASN A 68 30.37 -13.69 -28.65
N GLU A 69 30.15 -13.81 -27.34
CA GLU A 69 29.60 -15.01 -26.71
C GLU A 69 28.06 -15.01 -26.62
N TYR A 70 27.44 -13.85 -26.40
CA TYR A 70 26.00 -13.75 -26.10
C TYR A 70 25.25 -12.68 -26.91
N GLY A 71 25.88 -12.07 -27.91
CA GLY A 71 25.32 -10.97 -28.71
C GLY A 71 24.96 -9.74 -27.87
N ILE A 72 23.89 -9.04 -28.27
CA ILE A 72 23.39 -7.86 -27.56
C ILE A 72 23.00 -8.18 -26.11
N ALA A 73 22.46 -9.38 -25.84
CA ALA A 73 22.12 -9.82 -24.49
C ALA A 73 23.34 -9.86 -23.55
N GLY A 74 24.53 -10.11 -24.10
CA GLY A 74 25.81 -10.06 -23.39
C GLY A 74 26.18 -8.67 -22.87
N LEU A 75 25.60 -7.60 -23.42
CA LEU A 75 25.88 -6.23 -23.00
C LEU A 75 24.97 -5.75 -21.86
N ILE A 76 23.89 -6.49 -21.55
CA ILE A 76 22.96 -6.15 -20.47
C ILE A 76 23.62 -6.37 -19.10
N ASP A 77 23.37 -5.45 -18.15
CA ASP A 77 23.88 -5.57 -16.79
C ASP A 77 23.04 -6.56 -15.97
N THR A 78 23.59 -7.74 -15.69
CA THR A 78 22.89 -8.80 -14.96
C THR A 78 23.08 -8.71 -13.45
N ARG A 79 23.91 -7.78 -12.93
CA ARG A 79 24.21 -7.66 -11.48
C ARG A 79 22.98 -7.42 -10.63
N HIS A 80 21.96 -6.75 -11.16
CA HIS A 80 20.71 -6.47 -10.44
C HIS A 80 19.69 -7.60 -10.54
N SER A 81 19.80 -8.49 -11.54
CA SER A 81 18.85 -9.58 -11.79
C SER A 81 18.99 -10.72 -10.78
N ASN A 82 20.21 -11.00 -10.32
CA ASN A 82 20.51 -12.19 -9.50
C ASN A 82 20.14 -12.10 -8.01
N ARG A 83 19.36 -11.09 -7.58
CA ARG A 83 18.81 -11.13 -6.22
C ARG A 83 17.65 -12.13 -6.17
N LYS A 84 17.97 -13.40 -5.86
CA LYS A 84 16.98 -14.42 -5.54
C LYS A 84 15.97 -13.83 -4.54
N SER A 85 14.71 -13.76 -4.95
CA SER A 85 13.60 -13.47 -4.05
C SER A 85 13.61 -14.53 -2.95
N TYR A 86 13.46 -14.15 -1.68
CA TYR A 86 13.43 -15.16 -0.61
C TYR A 86 12.24 -16.11 -0.76
N LEU A 87 11.13 -15.63 -1.33
CA LEU A 87 9.94 -16.44 -1.62
C LEU A 87 9.92 -16.87 -3.09
N SER A 88 9.63 -18.15 -3.32
CA SER A 88 9.29 -18.70 -4.63
C SER A 88 7.95 -18.14 -5.14
N PRO A 89 7.64 -18.26 -6.45
CA PRO A 89 6.34 -17.86 -6.98
C PRO A 89 5.15 -18.48 -6.24
N GLU A 90 5.23 -19.76 -5.91
CA GLU A 90 4.19 -20.51 -5.20
C GLU A 90 4.02 -19.98 -3.77
N GLN A 91 5.12 -19.70 -3.08
CA GLN A 91 5.10 -19.13 -1.74
C GLN A 91 4.54 -17.71 -1.73
N LYS A 92 4.79 -16.91 -2.77
CA LYS A 92 4.17 -15.57 -2.91
C LYS A 92 2.65 -15.69 -3.05
N GLN A 93 2.17 -16.66 -3.84
CA GLN A 93 0.74 -16.90 -4.00
C GLN A 93 0.10 -17.31 -2.67
N ALA A 94 0.72 -18.21 -1.91
CA ALA A 94 0.26 -18.58 -0.58
C ALA A 94 0.21 -17.38 0.39
N VAL A 95 1.15 -16.43 0.30
CA VAL A 95 1.11 -15.18 1.09
C VAL A 95 -0.08 -14.30 0.69
N ILE A 96 -0.38 -14.20 -0.61
CA ILE A 96 -1.53 -13.42 -1.12
C ILE A 96 -2.83 -14.01 -0.58
N GLU A 97 -3.01 -15.33 -0.69
CA GLU A 97 -4.18 -16.04 -0.18
C GLU A 97 -4.33 -15.90 1.34
N ALA A 98 -3.23 -16.01 2.09
CA ALA A 98 -3.26 -15.82 3.53
C ALA A 98 -3.66 -14.39 3.94
N LEU A 99 -3.24 -13.37 3.18
CA LEU A 99 -3.61 -11.97 3.43
C LEU A 99 -5.08 -11.66 3.14
N GLN A 100 -5.72 -12.42 2.25
CA GLN A 100 -7.16 -12.30 1.97
C GLN A 100 -8.02 -12.97 3.05
N LYS A 101 -7.47 -13.95 3.75
CA LYS A 101 -8.10 -14.61 4.90
C LYS A 101 -7.83 -13.84 6.19
N SER A 102 -8.65 -14.07 7.21
CA SER A 102 -8.36 -13.52 8.53
C SER A 102 -7.14 -14.22 9.15
N PRO A 103 -6.32 -13.54 9.98
CA PRO A 103 -5.23 -14.20 10.69
C PRO A 103 -5.70 -15.36 11.58
N ARG A 104 -6.97 -15.36 12.00
CA ARG A 104 -7.61 -16.44 12.75
C ARG A 104 -7.66 -17.74 11.97
N GLU A 105 -8.04 -17.67 10.70
CA GLU A 105 -8.04 -18.82 9.79
C GLU A 105 -6.62 -19.35 9.53
N CYS A 106 -5.61 -18.49 9.68
CA CYS A 106 -4.20 -18.87 9.57
C CYS A 106 -3.56 -19.32 10.91
N GLY A 107 -4.37 -19.57 11.94
CA GLY A 107 -3.92 -20.11 13.23
C GLY A 107 -3.40 -19.06 14.23
N PHE A 108 -3.80 -17.79 14.09
CA PHE A 108 -3.46 -16.73 15.06
C PHE A 108 -4.69 -16.15 15.74
N ASN A 109 -4.61 -15.96 17.07
CA ASN A 109 -5.66 -15.26 17.81
C ASN A 109 -5.55 -13.73 17.66
N LYS A 110 -5.69 -13.23 16.42
CA LYS A 110 -5.72 -11.80 16.06
C LYS A 110 -6.71 -11.57 14.94
N SER A 111 -7.44 -10.45 14.98
CA SER A 111 -8.44 -10.12 13.96
C SER A 111 -7.83 -9.50 12.70
N ASN A 112 -6.73 -8.76 12.82
CA ASN A 112 -6.10 -8.02 11.71
C ASN A 112 -4.66 -8.49 11.47
N TRP A 113 -4.28 -8.54 10.19
CA TRP A 113 -2.89 -8.75 9.80
C TRP A 113 -2.04 -7.55 10.20
N THR A 114 -0.90 -7.83 10.82
CA THR A 114 0.19 -6.85 11.02
C THR A 114 1.44 -7.38 10.34
N MET A 115 2.35 -6.52 9.91
CA MET A 115 3.59 -6.97 9.28
C MET A 115 4.43 -7.90 10.18
N PRO A 116 4.55 -7.68 11.51
CA PRO A 116 5.18 -8.65 12.41
C PRO A 116 4.45 -10.00 12.44
N LEU A 117 3.12 -10.00 12.38
CA LEU A 117 2.34 -11.24 12.34
C LEU A 117 2.53 -12.00 11.03
N LEU A 118 2.51 -11.30 9.90
CA LEU A 118 2.79 -11.86 8.58
C LEU A 118 4.21 -12.44 8.51
N LYS A 119 5.20 -11.71 9.04
CA LYS A 119 6.57 -12.19 9.19
C LYS A 119 6.62 -13.51 9.95
N ARG A 120 5.93 -13.59 11.09
CA ARG A 120 5.87 -14.80 11.91
C ARG A 120 5.19 -15.95 11.17
N TRP A 121 4.13 -15.67 10.42
CA TRP A 121 3.46 -16.67 9.60
C TRP A 121 4.39 -17.24 8.52
N ILE A 122 5.05 -16.38 7.75
CA ILE A 122 6.02 -16.78 6.71
C ILE A 122 7.16 -17.62 7.32
N ASN A 123 7.67 -17.21 8.47
CA ASN A 123 8.73 -17.94 9.16
C ASN A 123 8.24 -19.31 9.67
N LYS A 124 6.98 -19.42 10.14
CA LYS A 124 6.40 -20.70 10.55
C LYS A 124 6.20 -21.67 9.38
N GLN A 125 5.84 -21.17 8.19
CA GLN A 125 5.59 -22.02 7.02
C GLN A 125 6.88 -22.51 6.36
N TRP A 126 7.89 -21.64 6.23
CA TRP A 126 9.07 -21.92 5.38
C TRP A 126 10.41 -21.60 6.04
N GLY A 127 10.45 -21.22 7.32
CA GLY A 127 11.68 -20.83 8.02
C GLY A 127 12.27 -19.49 7.56
N ILE A 128 11.61 -18.77 6.65
CA ILE A 128 12.16 -17.54 6.05
C ILE A 128 11.93 -16.34 6.99
N ASN A 129 13.01 -15.67 7.38
CA ASN A 129 12.97 -14.51 8.26
C ASN A 129 13.08 -13.19 7.47
N TYR A 130 11.94 -12.51 7.26
CA TYR A 130 11.91 -11.21 6.60
C TYR A 130 12.16 -10.04 7.57
N LYS A 131 12.80 -8.97 7.06
CA LYS A 131 12.71 -7.64 7.68
C LYS A 131 11.33 -7.05 7.40
N ALA A 132 10.70 -6.42 8.41
CA ALA A 132 9.35 -5.83 8.28
C ALA A 132 9.27 -4.83 7.12
N SER A 133 10.28 -3.96 6.96
CA SER A 133 10.35 -3.00 5.85
C SER A 133 10.34 -3.63 4.46
N ARG A 134 10.90 -4.85 4.32
CA ARG A 134 10.90 -5.59 3.06
C ARG A 134 9.56 -6.27 2.80
N LEU A 135 8.84 -6.66 3.85
CA LEU A 135 7.47 -7.17 3.74
C LEU A 135 6.51 -6.08 3.28
N TYR A 136 6.60 -4.86 3.81
CA TYR A 136 5.80 -3.74 3.31
C TYR A 136 5.96 -3.57 1.79
N LYS A 137 7.21 -3.52 1.30
CA LYS A 137 7.48 -3.42 -0.15
C LYS A 137 6.93 -4.61 -0.94
N LEU A 138 6.98 -5.81 -0.38
CA LEU A 138 6.48 -7.02 -1.03
C LEU A 138 4.95 -7.01 -1.14
N VAL A 139 4.26 -6.70 -0.05
CA VAL A 139 2.80 -6.64 0.03
C VAL A 139 2.24 -5.55 -0.88
N HIS A 140 2.90 -4.39 -0.97
CA HIS A 140 2.56 -3.37 -1.96
C HIS A 140 2.75 -3.83 -3.40
N LYS A 141 3.81 -4.60 -3.70
CA LYS A 141 3.99 -5.20 -5.03
C LYS A 141 2.92 -6.22 -5.39
N PHE A 142 2.28 -6.83 -4.39
CA PHE A 142 1.12 -7.70 -4.58
C PHE A 142 -0.20 -6.94 -4.74
N GLY A 143 -0.17 -5.59 -4.72
CA GLY A 143 -1.37 -4.75 -4.88
C GLY A 143 -2.12 -4.46 -3.58
N PHE A 144 -1.62 -4.89 -2.42
CA PHE A 144 -2.27 -4.60 -1.15
C PHE A 144 -1.92 -3.20 -0.65
N THR A 145 -2.91 -2.55 -0.04
CA THR A 145 -2.80 -1.24 0.61
C THR A 145 -3.35 -1.33 2.03
N LEU A 146 -2.95 -0.40 2.90
CA LEU A 146 -3.49 -0.33 4.25
C LEU A 146 -4.86 0.34 4.19
N GLN A 147 -5.92 -0.42 4.43
CA GLN A 147 -7.30 0.06 4.41
C GLN A 147 -7.92 0.01 5.81
N ARG A 148 -8.83 0.95 6.09
CA ARG A 148 -9.63 0.91 7.32
C ARG A 148 -10.83 -0.02 7.10
N PRO A 149 -10.95 -1.13 7.86
CA PRO A 149 -12.11 -2.01 7.73
C PRO A 149 -13.38 -1.27 8.18
N LYS A 150 -14.50 -1.52 7.49
CA LYS A 150 -15.82 -1.05 7.92
C LYS A 150 -16.32 -1.94 9.05
N LYS A 151 -16.88 -1.33 10.10
CA LYS A 151 -17.62 -2.06 11.13
C LYS A 151 -18.96 -2.48 10.55
N GLN A 152 -19.32 -3.75 10.69
CA GLN A 152 -20.65 -4.26 10.39
C GLN A 152 -21.09 -5.12 11.55
N SER A 153 -22.33 -4.90 12.03
CA SER A 153 -22.90 -5.75 13.07
C SER A 153 -23.07 -7.17 12.53
N ARG A 154 -22.73 -8.17 13.35
CA ARG A 154 -22.96 -9.59 12.99
C ARG A 154 -24.44 -9.91 12.81
N ASN A 155 -25.32 -9.13 13.46
CA ASN A 155 -26.77 -9.32 13.41
C ASN A 155 -27.43 -8.45 12.32
N ALA A 156 -26.65 -7.79 11.47
CA ALA A 156 -27.19 -6.96 10.40
C ALA A 156 -27.92 -7.84 9.36
N ASN A 157 -29.26 -7.77 9.35
CA ASN A 157 -30.08 -8.41 8.33
C ASN A 157 -30.31 -7.41 7.17
N LYS A 158 -29.86 -7.77 5.97
CA LYS A 158 -29.98 -6.93 4.77
C LYS A 158 -31.43 -6.68 4.37
N GLU A 159 -32.29 -7.70 4.46
CA GLU A 159 -33.70 -7.60 4.09
C GLU A 159 -34.43 -6.61 4.98
N LYS A 160 -34.21 -6.67 6.30
CA LYS A 160 -34.79 -5.70 7.25
C LYS A 160 -34.31 -4.26 6.99
N GLN A 161 -33.04 -4.09 6.58
CA GLN A 161 -32.52 -2.77 6.22
C GLN A 161 -33.14 -2.23 4.93
N GLU A 162 -33.33 -3.08 3.92
CA GLU A 162 -33.98 -2.69 2.66
C GLU A 162 -35.46 -2.40 2.86
N GLN A 163 -36.15 -3.21 3.66
CA GLN A 163 -37.54 -2.96 4.04
C GLN A 163 -37.70 -1.62 4.76
N PHE A 164 -36.90 -1.36 5.80
CA PHE A 164 -36.92 -0.08 6.52
C PHE A 164 -36.68 1.12 5.60
N LYS A 165 -35.75 1.00 4.63
CA LYS A 165 -35.51 2.08 3.66
C LYS A 165 -36.70 2.33 2.74
N LYS A 166 -37.40 1.28 2.30
CA LYS A 166 -38.60 1.41 1.46
C LYS A 166 -39.75 2.03 2.25
N GLU A 167 -40.02 1.53 3.45
CA GLU A 167 -41.04 2.08 4.35
C GLU A 167 -40.78 3.56 4.64
N LEU A 168 -39.52 3.94 4.92
CA LEU A 168 -39.14 5.33 5.14
C LEU A 168 -39.34 6.22 3.89
N GLN A 169 -39.02 5.69 2.69
CA GLN A 169 -39.26 6.43 1.44
C GLN A 169 -40.74 6.62 1.16
N GLU A 170 -41.56 5.58 1.36
CA GLU A 170 -43.01 5.67 1.18
C GLU A 170 -43.64 6.67 2.16
N LEU A 171 -43.19 6.70 3.42
CA LEU A 171 -43.62 7.69 4.41
C LEU A 171 -43.26 9.13 4.01
N LEU A 172 -42.07 9.34 3.46
CA LEU A 172 -41.64 10.67 3.01
C LEU A 172 -42.42 11.16 1.78
N VAL A 173 -42.85 10.26 0.89
CA VAL A 173 -43.60 10.61 -0.32
C VAL A 173 -45.08 10.87 -0.02
N ASN A 174 -45.67 10.08 0.88
CA ASN A 174 -47.09 10.16 1.22
C ASN A 174 -47.38 11.09 2.40
N LEU A 175 -46.46 12.00 2.72
CA LEU A 175 -46.59 12.92 3.84
C LEU A 175 -47.67 13.96 3.54
N ASP A 176 -48.64 14.09 4.43
CA ASP A 176 -49.62 15.16 4.46
C ASP A 176 -48.99 16.49 4.93
N ASP A 177 -49.59 17.62 4.53
CA ASP A 177 -49.08 18.96 4.85
C ASP A 177 -49.03 19.26 6.36
N ASP A 178 -49.80 18.52 7.17
CA ASP A 178 -49.92 18.69 8.62
C ASP A 178 -48.95 17.78 9.42
N THR A 179 -48.27 16.84 8.76
CA THR A 179 -47.34 15.91 9.42
C THR A 179 -45.88 16.27 9.11
N VAL A 180 -45.01 16.18 10.11
CA VAL A 180 -43.56 16.38 9.95
C VAL A 180 -42.82 15.14 10.41
N ILE A 181 -41.89 14.66 9.59
CA ILE A 181 -40.95 13.59 9.96
C ILE A 181 -39.66 14.25 10.46
N LEU A 182 -39.18 13.82 11.62
CA LEU A 182 -37.93 14.28 12.20
C LEU A 182 -36.99 13.10 12.44
N TYR A 183 -35.74 13.27 12.05
CA TYR A 183 -34.66 12.34 12.41
C TYR A 183 -34.02 12.83 13.69
N GLU A 184 -34.25 12.09 14.77
CA GLU A 184 -33.79 12.42 16.10
C GLU A 184 -32.58 11.56 16.49
N ASP A 185 -31.59 12.20 17.11
CA ASP A 185 -30.43 11.53 17.70
C ASP A 185 -29.94 12.33 18.91
N GLU A 186 -29.33 11.63 19.85
CA GLU A 186 -28.86 12.17 21.12
C GLU A 186 -27.34 12.17 21.18
N ALA A 187 -26.76 13.30 21.58
CA ALA A 187 -25.33 13.42 21.82
C ALA A 187 -25.04 13.77 23.28
N ILE A 188 -24.15 13.02 23.92
CA ILE A 188 -23.72 13.24 25.30
C ILE A 188 -22.33 13.86 25.27
N PHE A 189 -22.19 15.03 25.87
CA PHE A 189 -20.92 15.69 26.12
C PHE A 189 -20.59 15.61 27.60
N THR A 190 -19.34 15.24 27.90
CA THR A 190 -18.80 15.18 29.26
C THR A 190 -17.60 16.11 29.35
N ASP A 191 -17.34 16.62 30.54
CA ASP A 191 -16.14 17.39 30.88
C ASP A 191 -14.84 16.55 30.86
N GLU A 192 -14.94 15.22 30.79
CA GLU A 192 -13.79 14.32 30.72
C GLU A 192 -12.85 14.62 29.52
N PRO A 193 -11.55 14.81 29.77
CA PRO A 193 -10.60 15.00 28.69
C PRO A 193 -10.44 13.72 27.87
N THR A 194 -10.56 13.81 26.55
CA THR A 194 -10.32 12.66 25.67
C THR A 194 -8.83 12.30 25.67
N THR A 195 -8.48 11.13 26.24
CA THR A 195 -7.10 10.64 26.22
C THR A 195 -6.69 10.23 24.81
N THR A 196 -5.79 10.99 24.18
CA THR A 196 -5.22 10.69 22.87
C THR A 196 -3.72 10.44 22.96
N LEU A 197 -3.12 10.02 21.85
CA LEU A 197 -1.67 9.78 21.79
C LEU A 197 -0.90 11.08 22.07
N LYS A 198 -0.10 11.08 23.15
CA LYS A 198 0.79 12.17 23.53
C LYS A 198 2.25 11.73 23.40
N TRP A 199 3.10 12.63 22.90
CA TRP A 199 4.55 12.41 22.92
C TRP A 199 5.06 12.37 24.36
N SER A 200 5.68 11.25 24.73
CA SER A 200 6.34 11.08 26.03
C SER A 200 7.64 10.30 25.84
N ARG A 201 8.58 10.45 26.78
CA ARG A 201 9.82 9.66 26.76
C ARG A 201 9.49 8.18 26.86
N LYS A 202 10.23 7.34 26.12
CA LYS A 202 10.07 5.88 26.16
C LYS A 202 10.18 5.38 27.61
N GLY A 203 9.20 4.59 28.05
CA GLY A 203 9.10 4.09 29.43
C GLY A 203 8.45 5.04 30.44
N LYS A 204 8.11 6.28 30.05
CA LYS A 204 7.33 7.20 30.89
C LYS A 204 5.89 7.29 30.37
N GLN A 205 4.93 6.75 31.11
CA GLN A 205 3.52 6.91 30.78
C GLN A 205 3.05 8.30 31.22
N PRO A 206 2.58 9.17 30.30
CA PRO A 206 2.00 10.44 30.68
C PRO A 206 0.66 10.20 31.38
N ILE A 207 0.42 10.91 32.48
CA ILE A 207 -0.85 10.87 33.23
C ILE A 207 -1.61 12.14 32.88
N VAL A 208 -2.88 11.98 32.51
CA VAL A 208 -3.85 13.06 32.43
C VAL A 208 -4.71 12.94 33.68
N PRO A 209 -4.69 13.92 34.59
CA PRO A 209 -5.55 13.88 35.78
C PRO A 209 -7.01 13.92 35.33
N THR A 210 -7.83 13.08 35.95
CA THR A 210 -9.28 13.01 35.74
C THR A 210 -9.93 12.85 37.10
N ASP A 211 -10.93 13.67 37.39
CA ASP A 211 -11.69 13.58 38.64
C ASP A 211 -12.80 12.54 38.47
N SER A 212 -12.50 11.28 38.81
CA SER A 212 -13.42 10.15 38.62
C SER A 212 -14.38 9.91 39.79
N CYS A 213 -14.26 10.68 40.86
CA CYS A 213 -14.93 10.44 42.14
C CYS A 213 -16.18 11.31 42.36
N ASP A 214 -16.26 12.49 41.77
CA ASP A 214 -17.44 13.36 41.83
C ASP A 214 -18.40 13.11 40.65
N SER A 215 -19.66 13.51 40.80
CA SER A 215 -20.67 13.37 39.75
C SER A 215 -20.21 14.12 38.49
N ARG A 216 -19.81 13.37 37.47
CA ARG A 216 -19.39 13.88 36.16
C ARG A 216 -20.40 14.90 35.65
N GLU A 217 -19.93 16.09 35.32
CA GLU A 217 -20.77 17.07 34.63
C GLU A 217 -20.98 16.58 33.19
N ARG A 218 -22.25 16.43 32.81
CA ARG A 218 -22.62 16.04 31.46
C ARG A 218 -23.73 16.94 30.94
N ILE A 219 -23.66 17.22 29.65
CA ILE A 219 -24.72 17.89 28.91
C ILE A 219 -25.19 16.93 27.83
N VAL A 220 -26.49 16.70 27.78
CA VAL A 220 -27.15 15.93 26.75
C VAL A 220 -27.76 16.91 25.77
N ILE A 221 -27.46 16.73 24.50
CA ILE A 221 -28.05 17.50 23.41
C ILE A 221 -29.00 16.57 22.66
N PHE A 222 -30.29 16.89 22.72
CA PHE A 222 -31.29 16.31 21.84
C PHE A 222 -31.28 17.10 20.53
N GLY A 223 -31.13 16.40 19.41
CA GLY A 223 -31.08 16.99 18.09
C GLY A 223 -32.07 16.29 17.17
N ALA A 224 -32.94 17.06 16.53
CA ALA A 224 -33.85 16.56 15.51
C ALA A 224 -33.72 17.35 14.22
N VAL A 225 -33.68 16.67 13.09
CA VAL A 225 -33.57 17.28 11.76
C VAL A 225 -34.76 16.88 10.90
N ASP A 226 -35.42 17.87 10.32
CA ASP A 226 -36.38 17.66 9.24
C ASP A 226 -35.61 17.28 7.95
N PRO A 227 -35.76 16.06 7.41
CA PRO A 227 -35.00 15.61 6.26
C PRO A 227 -35.46 16.29 4.94
N VAL A 228 -36.66 16.88 4.91
CA VAL A 228 -37.23 17.52 3.72
C VAL A 228 -36.84 19.01 3.70
N LYS A 229 -37.04 19.71 4.83
CA LYS A 229 -36.77 21.16 4.95
C LYS A 229 -35.36 21.49 5.42
N GLY A 230 -34.64 20.53 5.99
CA GLY A 230 -33.30 20.71 6.56
C GLY A 230 -33.29 21.53 7.86
N LYS A 231 -34.45 21.78 8.47
CA LYS A 231 -34.56 22.54 9.71
C LYS A 231 -34.06 21.69 10.88
N VAL A 232 -33.20 22.27 11.70
CA VAL A 232 -32.61 21.61 12.88
C VAL A 232 -33.27 22.16 14.14
N HIS A 233 -33.70 21.27 15.00
CA HIS A 233 -34.23 21.53 16.33
C HIS A 233 -33.24 20.98 17.36
N THR A 234 -32.80 21.81 18.31
CA THR A 234 -31.87 21.38 19.36
C THR A 234 -32.36 21.83 20.72
N LYS A 235 -32.11 20.99 21.73
CA LYS A 235 -32.33 21.34 23.14
C LYS A 235 -31.29 20.66 24.01
N THR A 236 -30.77 21.40 24.97
CA THR A 236 -29.80 20.91 25.93
C THR A 236 -30.48 20.56 27.25
N SER A 237 -30.07 19.45 27.86
CA SER A 237 -30.51 19.05 29.20
C SER A 237 -29.34 18.48 30.00
N GLU A 238 -29.42 18.57 31.32
CA GLU A 238 -28.42 17.99 32.25
C GLU A 238 -28.60 16.47 32.42
N ALA A 239 -29.77 15.94 32.02
CA ALA A 239 -30.09 14.52 32.12
C ALA A 239 -30.69 13.99 30.81
N ALA A 240 -30.36 12.74 30.47
CA ALA A 240 -31.06 11.95 29.46
C ALA A 240 -32.09 11.08 30.18
N ASN A 241 -33.31 11.56 30.32
CA ASN A 241 -34.42 10.78 30.87
C ASN A 241 -35.70 10.98 30.03
N SER A 242 -36.73 10.20 30.33
CA SER A 242 -37.98 10.27 29.56
C SER A 242 -38.66 11.64 29.67
N ASP A 243 -38.44 12.39 30.73
CA ASP A 243 -39.07 13.69 30.94
C ASP A 243 -38.36 14.81 30.16
N SER A 244 -37.02 14.80 30.12
CA SER A 244 -36.23 15.70 29.30
C SER A 244 -36.50 15.50 27.81
N PHE A 245 -36.72 14.24 27.39
CA PHE A 245 -37.09 13.94 26.01
C PHE A 245 -38.51 14.41 25.68
N LYS A 246 -39.50 14.18 26.55
CA LYS A 246 -40.85 14.73 26.36
C LYS A 246 -40.86 16.25 26.32
N ASP A 247 -40.00 16.90 27.09
CA ASP A 247 -39.83 18.35 27.09
C ASP A 247 -39.16 18.86 25.79
N PHE A 248 -38.35 18.04 25.12
CA PHE A 248 -37.83 18.35 23.79
C PHE A 248 -38.89 18.24 22.68
N LEU A 249 -39.85 17.33 22.83
CA LEU A 249 -40.94 17.14 21.85
C LEU A 249 -42.05 18.19 21.92
N LYS A 250 -42.07 19.02 22.96
CA LYS A 250 -43.04 20.12 23.14
C LYS A 250 -42.53 21.41 22.51
#